data_AF-A0A0A9E0W3-F1
#
_entry.id   AF-A0A0A9E0W3-F1
#
_cell.length_a   1.000
_cell.length_b   1.000
_cell.length_c   1.000
_cell.angle_alpha   90.00
_cell.angle_beta   90.00
_cell.angle_gamma   90.00
#
_symmetry.space_group_name_H-M   'P 1'
#
loop_
_entity.id
_entity.type
_entity.pdbx_description
1 polymer ?
#
loop_
_entity_poly.entity_id
_entity_poly.type
_entity_poly.pdbx_seq_one_letter_code
_entity_poly.pdbx_strand_id
1 'polypeptide(L)'
;MRLDVQRIWKRNMGRDDRCISDHGKEARFPFLDENVIKTLLEIPLWEIAKPDEPVGKGDKKILREVARLLGLQEAALQPKRAIQFGSRIARESNRKNFGSNRAANQASAGSVQIHHHMQ
;
A
#
# COMPACT_ATOMS: atom_id res chain seq x y z
N MET A 1 4.76 -11.15 2.14
CA MET A 1 5.71 -10.77 1.07
C MET A 1 5.68 -11.70 -0.14
N ARG A 2 6.03 -13.01 -0.04
CA ARG A 2 6.03 -13.91 -1.21
C ARG A 2 4.69 -13.95 -1.97
N LEU A 3 3.58 -14.10 -1.25
CA LEU A 3 2.23 -14.10 -1.84
C LEU A 3 1.88 -12.76 -2.52
N ASP A 4 2.33 -11.65 -1.95
CA ASP A 4 2.07 -10.32 -2.49
C ASP A 4 2.80 -10.13 -3.82
N VAL A 5 4.08 -10.53 -3.88
CA VAL A 5 4.90 -10.50 -5.10
C VAL A 5 4.29 -11.40 -6.19
N GLN A 6 3.90 -12.64 -5.85
CA GLN A 6 3.31 -13.57 -6.83
C GLN A 6 2.00 -13.09 -7.45
N ARG A 7 1.29 -12.17 -6.78
CA ARG A 7 -0.03 -11.69 -7.21
C ARG A 7 -0.03 -10.22 -7.64
N ILE A 8 1.10 -9.51 -7.53
CA ILE A 8 1.16 -8.06 -7.77
C ILE A 8 0.75 -7.71 -9.21
N TRP A 9 1.12 -8.55 -10.18
CA TRP A 9 0.76 -8.37 -11.58
C TRP A 9 -0.76 -8.41 -11.78
N LYS A 10 -1.45 -9.35 -11.12
CA LYS A 10 -2.91 -9.51 -11.24
C LYS A 10 -3.68 -8.48 -10.43
N ARG A 11 -3.18 -8.12 -9.24
CA ARG A 11 -3.90 -7.26 -8.29
C ARG A 11 -3.72 -5.77 -8.57
N ASN A 12 -2.51 -5.36 -8.96
CA ASN A 12 -2.14 -3.96 -9.10
C ASN A 12 -1.72 -3.65 -10.54
N MET A 13 -0.63 -4.26 -11.02
CA MET A 13 0.03 -3.79 -12.23
C MET A 13 -0.83 -3.94 -13.49
N GLY A 14 -1.59 -5.03 -13.63
CA GLY A 14 -2.43 -5.23 -14.82
C GLY A 14 -3.59 -4.24 -14.94
N ARG A 15 -4.06 -3.64 -13.83
CA ARG A 15 -5.01 -2.52 -13.91
C ARG A 15 -4.28 -1.24 -14.30
N ASP A 16 -3.19 -0.95 -13.61
CA ASP A 16 -2.46 0.30 -13.77
C ASP A 16 -1.87 0.41 -15.19
N ASP A 17 -1.33 -0.69 -15.72
CA ASP A 17 -0.82 -0.79 -17.09
C ASP A 17 -1.88 -0.50 -18.15
N ARG A 18 -3.07 -1.12 -18.05
CA ARG A 18 -4.18 -0.84 -18.98
C ARG A 18 -4.64 0.62 -18.93
N CYS A 19 -4.77 1.19 -17.73
CA CYS A 19 -5.17 2.59 -17.60
C CYS A 19 -4.12 3.55 -18.18
N ILE A 20 -2.84 3.26 -18.01
CA ILE A 20 -1.74 4.15 -18.44
C ILE A 20 -1.48 4.00 -19.95
N SER A 21 -1.47 2.78 -20.46
CA SER A 21 -1.26 2.49 -21.89
C SER A 21 -2.39 2.99 -22.78
N ASP A 22 -3.63 3.04 -22.28
CA ASP A 22 -4.77 3.68 -22.96
C ASP A 22 -4.50 5.17 -23.30
N HIS A 23 -3.58 5.80 -22.57
CA HIS A 23 -3.15 7.18 -22.82
C HIS A 23 -1.84 7.27 -23.61
N GLY A 24 -1.38 6.18 -24.23
CA GLY A 24 -0.12 6.12 -24.98
C GLY A 24 1.10 6.38 -24.09
N LYS A 25 1.01 6.06 -22.79
CA LYS A 25 2.08 6.23 -21.82
C LYS A 25 2.57 4.87 -21.31
N GLU A 26 3.81 4.86 -20.83
CA GLU A 26 4.42 3.71 -20.16
C GLU A 26 4.78 4.12 -18.73
N ALA A 27 4.35 3.33 -17.74
CA ALA A 27 4.69 3.58 -16.36
C ALA A 27 6.05 2.94 -16.01
N ARG A 28 6.88 3.65 -15.23
CA ARG A 28 8.10 3.10 -14.64
C ARG A 28 7.89 2.95 -13.14
N PHE A 29 8.29 1.80 -12.60
CA PHE A 29 8.16 1.47 -11.17
C PHE A 29 9.54 1.22 -10.54
N PRO A 30 10.34 2.25 -10.23
CA PRO A 30 11.71 2.07 -9.74
C PRO A 30 11.84 1.21 -8.48
N PHE A 31 10.82 1.22 -7.60
CA PHE A 31 10.80 0.39 -6.39
C PHE A 31 10.50 -1.10 -6.64
N LEU A 32 10.16 -1.47 -7.89
CA LEU A 32 10.01 -2.86 -8.33
C LEU A 32 11.22 -3.33 -9.14
N ASP A 33 12.28 -2.53 -9.25
CA ASP A 33 13.54 -2.94 -9.85
C ASP A 33 14.15 -4.13 -9.11
N GLU A 34 14.66 -5.10 -9.85
CA GLU A 34 15.19 -6.35 -9.30
C GLU A 34 16.37 -6.13 -8.35
N ASN A 35 17.24 -5.16 -8.65
CA ASN A 35 18.40 -4.85 -7.81
C ASN A 35 17.95 -4.15 -6.51
N VAL A 36 16.94 -3.28 -6.60
CA VAL A 36 16.34 -2.64 -5.42
C VAL A 36 15.73 -3.70 -4.51
N ILE A 37 14.93 -4.62 -5.07
CA ILE A 37 14.31 -5.70 -4.31
C ILE A 37 15.38 -6.61 -3.69
N LYS A 38 16.39 -7.02 -4.46
CA LYS A 38 17.48 -7.88 -3.99
C LYS A 38 18.22 -7.24 -2.82
N THR A 39 18.62 -5.98 -2.96
CA THR A 39 19.31 -5.22 -1.90
C THR A 39 18.47 -5.17 -0.62
N LEU A 40 17.17 -4.88 -0.74
CA LEU A 40 16.28 -4.83 0.41
C LEU A 40 16.08 -6.20 1.07
N LEU A 41 16.11 -7.30 0.31
CA LEU A 41 15.98 -8.66 0.86
C LEU A 41 17.21 -9.10 1.67
N GLU A 42 18.37 -8.49 1.45
CA GLU A 42 19.61 -8.77 2.18
C GLU A 42 19.71 -7.99 3.50
N ILE A 43 18.87 -6.98 3.70
CA ILE A 43 18.85 -6.14 4.90
C ILE A 43 17.88 -6.74 5.94
N PRO A 44 18.24 -6.80 7.23
CA PRO A 44 17.32 -7.24 8.27
C PRO A 44 16.03 -6.41 8.32
N LEU A 45 14.89 -7.08 8.50
CA LEU A 45 13.57 -6.44 8.44
C LEU A 45 13.45 -5.24 9.38
N TRP A 46 14.00 -5.31 10.60
CA TRP A 46 13.93 -4.24 11.59
C TRP A 46 14.71 -2.97 11.19
N GLU A 47 15.63 -3.07 10.23
CA GLU A 47 16.27 -1.89 9.64
C GLU A 47 15.41 -1.24 8.55
N ILE A 48 14.61 -2.05 7.84
CA ILE A 48 13.71 -1.63 6.77
C ILE A 48 12.43 -1.02 7.33
N ALA A 49 11.85 -1.66 8.34
CA ALA A 49 10.61 -1.29 8.98
C ALA A 49 10.52 -1.81 10.42
N LYS A 50 9.88 -1.02 11.29
CA LYS A 50 9.59 -1.36 12.69
C LYS A 50 8.08 -1.24 12.95
N PRO A 51 7.29 -2.28 12.64
CA PRO A 51 5.82 -2.20 12.71
C PRO A 51 5.25 -1.97 14.12
N ASP A 52 6.07 -2.19 15.14
CA ASP A 52 5.80 -1.95 16.56
C ASP A 52 5.86 -0.46 16.95
N GLU A 53 6.50 0.38 16.13
CA GLU A 53 6.51 1.82 16.35
C GLU A 53 5.21 2.50 15.85
N PRO A 54 4.90 3.72 16.34
CA PRO A 54 3.76 4.49 15.87
C PRO A 54 3.77 4.73 14.35
N VAL A 55 2.57 4.86 13.78
CA VAL A 55 2.36 5.23 12.36
C VAL A 55 3.14 6.50 12.03
N GLY A 56 3.88 6.48 10.91
CA GLY A 56 4.72 7.58 10.49
C GLY A 56 6.18 7.46 10.96
N LYS A 57 6.51 6.52 11.85
CA LYS A 57 7.87 6.30 12.34
C LYS A 57 8.47 5.01 11.79
N GLY A 58 7.95 3.86 12.23
CA GLY A 58 8.54 2.58 11.88
C GLY A 58 8.08 2.01 10.54
N ASP A 59 6.93 2.45 10.01
CA ASP A 59 6.55 2.11 8.65
C ASP A 59 7.50 2.81 7.66
N LYS A 60 8.06 2.04 6.73
CA LYS A 60 8.99 2.55 5.70
C LYS A 60 10.26 3.23 6.28
N LYS A 61 10.74 2.80 7.45
CA LYS A 61 11.93 3.36 8.14
C LYS A 61 13.09 3.67 7.18
N ILE A 62 13.54 2.68 6.40
CA ILE A 62 14.68 2.87 5.47
C ILE A 62 14.40 3.93 4.39
N LEU A 63 13.17 4.01 3.88
CA LEU A 63 12.81 5.03 2.89
C LEU A 63 12.82 6.43 3.51
N ARG A 64 12.45 6.55 4.79
CA ARG A 64 12.50 7.81 5.52
C ARG A 64 13.95 8.24 5.75
N GLU A 65 14.83 7.31 6.08
CA GLU A 65 16.27 7.57 6.22
C GLU A 65 16.89 8.04 4.90
N VAL A 66 16.65 7.33 3.80
CA VAL A 66 17.11 7.74 2.46
C VAL A 66 16.54 9.11 2.06
N ALA A 67 15.26 9.37 2.34
CA ALA A 67 14.67 10.69 2.09
C ALA A 67 15.38 11.81 2.85
N ARG A 68 15.77 11.60 4.12
CA ARG A 68 16.56 12.57 4.89
C ARG A 68 17.95 12.79 4.30
N LEU A 69 18.63 11.72 3.87
CA LEU A 69 19.94 11.81 3.21
C LEU A 69 19.88 12.61 1.91
N LEU A 70 18.76 12.55 1.19
CA LEU A 70 18.51 13.33 -0.02
C LEU A 70 17.97 14.75 0.26
N GLY A 71 17.87 15.17 1.53
CA GLY A 71 17.35 16.48 1.91
C GLY A 71 15.82 16.62 1.86
N LEU A 72 15.08 15.53 1.65
CA LEU A 72 13.62 15.51 1.55
C LEU A 72 12.95 15.38 2.93
N GLN A 73 13.16 16.38 3.80
CA GLN A 73 12.72 16.33 5.20
C GLN A 73 11.21 16.15 5.35
N GLU A 74 10.41 16.91 4.60
CA GLU A 74 8.95 16.81 4.63
C GLU A 74 8.47 15.42 4.24
N ALA A 75 9.00 14.86 3.14
CA ALA A 75 8.63 13.53 2.68
C ALA A 75 8.98 12.43 3.69
N ALA A 76 10.10 12.59 4.41
CA ALA A 76 10.53 11.64 5.43
C ALA A 76 9.60 11.58 6.64
N LEU A 77 8.86 12.66 6.94
CA LEU A 77 7.97 12.76 8.10
C LEU A 77 6.52 12.36 7.79
N GLN A 78 6.10 12.39 6.53
CA GLN A 78 4.70 12.13 6.17
C GLN A 78 4.29 10.67 6.44
N PRO A 79 3.19 10.42 7.16
CA PRO A 79 2.61 9.07 7.27
C PRO A 79 2.19 8.52 5.91
N LYS A 80 2.33 7.19 5.70
CA LYS A 80 1.83 6.55 4.47
C LYS A 80 0.31 6.75 4.36
N ARG A 81 -0.11 7.40 3.29
CA ARG A 81 -1.53 7.48 2.89
C ARG A 81 -1.69 6.97 1.46
N ALA A 82 -2.55 5.97 1.25
CA ALA A 82 -2.86 5.52 -0.10
C ALA A 82 -3.64 6.60 -0.86
N ILE A 83 -3.40 6.70 -2.17
CA ILE A 83 -3.97 7.76 -3.02
C ILE A 83 -5.50 7.80 -2.90
N GLN A 84 -6.18 6.65 -2.82
CA GLN A 84 -7.63 6.63 -2.73
C GLN A 84 -8.19 7.25 -1.43
N PHE A 85 -7.39 7.25 -0.36
CA PHE A 85 -7.74 7.87 0.91
C PHE A 85 -7.30 9.33 0.96
N GLY A 86 -6.11 9.64 0.44
CA GLY A 86 -5.58 11.00 0.38
C GLY A 86 -6.44 11.93 -0.49
N SER A 87 -6.87 11.46 -1.66
CA SER A 87 -7.76 12.18 -2.58
C SER A 87 -9.24 12.18 -2.16
N ARG A 88 -9.59 11.40 -1.11
CA ARG A 88 -10.98 11.14 -0.69
C ARG A 88 -11.86 10.44 -1.73
N ILE A 89 -11.33 10.00 -2.87
CA ILE A 89 -12.13 9.32 -3.92
C ILE A 89 -12.82 8.06 -3.40
N ALA A 90 -12.20 7.32 -2.48
CA ALA A 90 -12.84 6.15 -1.86
C ALA A 90 -14.12 6.54 -1.11
N ARG A 91 -14.11 7.69 -0.41
CA ARG A 91 -15.28 8.20 0.33
C ARG A 91 -16.40 8.60 -0.64
N GLU A 92 -16.05 9.33 -1.70
CA GLU A 92 -17.03 9.78 -2.68
C GLU A 92 -17.64 8.59 -3.45
N SER A 93 -16.82 7.60 -3.83
CA SER A 93 -17.27 6.35 -4.43
C SER A 93 -18.21 5.58 -3.51
N ASN A 94 -17.85 5.45 -2.22
CA ASN A 94 -18.68 4.75 -1.25
C ASN A 94 -20.01 5.45 -1.00
N ARG A 95 -20.01 6.78 -0.92
CA ARG A 95 -21.25 7.56 -0.77
C ARG A 95 -22.16 7.40 -1.98
N LYS A 96 -21.60 7.42 -3.20
CA LYS A 96 -22.36 7.24 -4.43
C LYS A 96 -22.98 5.84 -4.53
N ASN A 97 -22.22 4.80 -4.21
CA ASN A 97 -22.63 3.41 -4.45
C ASN A 97 -23.40 2.78 -3.27
N PHE A 98 -23.13 3.22 -2.03
CA PHE A 98 -23.69 2.61 -0.81
C PHE A 98 -24.35 3.63 0.12
N GLY A 99 -24.41 4.92 -0.25
CA GLY A 99 -24.96 5.99 0.59
C GLY A 99 -24.03 6.46 1.72
N SER A 100 -23.14 5.60 2.23
CA SER A 100 -22.15 5.96 3.25
C SER A 100 -20.96 5.01 3.28
N ASN A 101 -19.84 5.44 3.90
CA ASN A 101 -18.71 4.55 4.19
C ASN A 101 -19.10 3.39 5.11
N ARG A 102 -20.00 3.60 6.07
CA ARG A 102 -20.45 2.56 7.01
C ARG A 102 -21.18 1.46 6.25
N ALA A 103 -22.10 1.84 5.37
CA ALA A 103 -22.84 0.90 4.54
C ALA A 103 -21.92 0.16 3.55
N ALA A 104 -20.96 0.85 2.93
CA ALA A 104 -19.97 0.21 2.05
C ALA A 104 -19.13 -0.86 2.80
N ASN A 105 -18.69 -0.54 4.03
CA ASN A 105 -17.96 -1.49 4.87
C ASN A 105 -18.83 -2.68 5.26
N GLN A 106 -20.10 -2.49 5.61
CA GLN A 106 -21.04 -3.57 5.91
C GLN A 106 -21.29 -4.48 4.69
N ALA A 107 -21.45 -3.89 3.50
CA ALA A 107 -21.65 -4.64 2.26
C ALA A 107 -20.39 -5.42 1.84
N SER A 108 -19.20 -4.90 2.16
CA SER A 108 -17.92 -5.57 1.88
C SER A 108 -17.49 -6.53 2.99
N ALA A 109 -18.11 -6.46 4.18
CA ALA A 109 -17.86 -7.34 5.31
C ALA A 109 -18.55 -8.71 5.08
N GLY A 110 -18.09 -9.43 4.05
CA GLY A 110 -18.45 -10.82 3.83
C GLY A 110 -17.64 -11.75 4.73
N SER A 111 -18.30 -12.31 5.74
CA SER A 111 -18.07 -13.60 6.40
C SER A 111 -16.69 -13.89 7.03
N VAL A 112 -16.50 -13.51 8.30
CA VAL A 112 -15.79 -14.39 9.23
C VAL A 112 -16.86 -15.08 10.07
N GLN A 113 -17.20 -16.32 9.74
CA GLN A 113 -17.99 -17.15 10.65
C GLN A 113 -17.07 -17.62 11.77
N ILE A 114 -17.27 -17.10 12.98
CA ILE A 114 -16.61 -17.61 14.17
C ILE A 114 -17.41 -18.84 14.60
N HIS A 115 -16.95 -20.03 14.22
CA HIS A 115 -17.48 -21.26 14.77
C HIS A 115 -17.04 -21.37 16.23
N HIS A 116 -17.97 -21.16 17.16
CA HIS A 116 -17.76 -21.54 18.55
C HIS A 116 -17.79 -23.06 18.64
N HIS A 117 -16.62 -23.69 18.82
CA HIS A 117 -16.58 -25.04 19.37
C HIS A 117 -17.08 -24.96 20.82
N MET A 118 -18.35 -25.32 21.03
CA MET A 118 -18.79 -25.74 22.36
C MET A 118 -18.15 -27.09 22.64
N GLN A 119 -17.44 -27.18 23.76
CA GLN A 119 -16.97 -28.42 24.36
C GLN A 119 -18.15 -29.29 24.80
#